data_AF-A0A7X4YBG9-F1
#
_entry.id   AF-A0A7X4YBG9-F1
#
_cell.length_a   1.000
_cell.length_b   1.000
_cell.length_c   1.000
_cell.angle_alpha   90.00
_cell.angle_beta   90.00
_cell.angle_gamma   90.00
#
_symmetry.space_group_name_H-M   'P 1'
#
loop_
_entity.id
_entity.type
_entity.pdbx_description
1 polymer ?
#
loop_
_entity_poly.entity_id
_entity_poly.type
_entity_poly.pdbx_seq_one_letter_code
_entity_poly.pdbx_strand_id
1 'polypeptide(L)'
;MKKLEVLLGATLLMAAPEAFADTVRRALVIAHNGSDDPALAPLRYADDDGVLWAETLKRLGVETTLLVDPDEPTRKGGSLVLKSAQAPTRAAVEQAVKRLQAATLADRAAGRQTDVIIVYVGHGNTDDAGRAYFTLADARLDRSSLYSEVVDPLGADYVHVIADACRASGVVGSRGGTPDAAVLAELRGVLAREQLASRPHVGALFAESEDGETHEWSRIRAGVFSHVARSGLLGGADINGDGQVEYSELAAFVAASLHGVKGMPARLSVNAFAPTAEPRRPLVGPAPEGPRVTFPAGFEYARLSVEDADGQRLVDVRRSPQQWTQILLPPRDVYWVRAPNAEARVTLAQLSSGTPELRPRELQERGPAEEALRRGLFAVPLDRSFYDEYVAAVGLVPVDFSNPFQPSVIGGARSPLAVASPSDWTSRLELGLGAGRSPLGLAKFSAGPSLSWRTPSSMDLLYYGVRGAYGVTPLAAQDGIRLHRFTVEGLVGLERPANTPLFAEVGLGWGLLGLTAPGFRQADPAMLTGHVAAGVTGRFAGMPLRLSAQVGVDRVTANGKTVMDGQYGLEISLRR
;
A
#
# COMPACT_ATOMS: atom_id res chain seq x y z
N MET A 1 22.60 45.05 -2.98
CA MET A 1 22.51 44.17 -1.78
C MET A 1 21.09 44.06 -1.22
N LYS A 2 20.22 45.08 -1.28
CA LYS A 2 18.86 45.04 -0.69
C LYS A 2 17.74 44.31 -1.48
N LYS A 3 18.03 43.70 -2.64
CA LYS A 3 17.02 42.96 -3.45
C LYS A 3 17.10 41.43 -3.32
N LEU A 4 18.15 40.91 -2.66
CA LEU A 4 18.35 39.47 -2.49
C LEU A 4 17.67 38.93 -1.21
N GLU A 5 17.50 39.77 -0.20
CA GLU A 5 16.87 39.40 1.09
C GLU A 5 15.34 39.24 0.98
N VAL A 6 14.68 39.97 0.08
CA VAL A 6 13.22 39.88 -0.10
C VAL A 6 12.81 38.60 -0.84
N LEU A 7 13.70 38.04 -1.68
CA LEU A 7 13.44 36.78 -2.40
C LEU A 7 13.69 35.53 -1.54
N LEU A 8 14.62 35.59 -0.58
CA LEU A 8 14.80 34.53 0.43
C LEU A 8 13.66 34.49 1.45
N GLY A 9 13.07 35.64 1.80
CA GLY A 9 11.92 35.69 2.72
C GLY A 9 10.63 35.11 2.14
N ALA A 10 10.41 35.25 0.83
CA ALA A 10 9.22 34.71 0.15
C ALA A 10 9.32 33.21 -0.20
N THR A 11 10.54 32.67 -0.31
CA THR A 11 10.74 31.22 -0.53
C THR A 11 10.69 30.39 0.76
N LEU A 12 10.93 31.00 1.93
CA LEU A 12 10.78 30.31 3.22
C LEU A 12 9.33 30.17 3.71
N LEU A 13 8.36 30.93 3.16
CA LEU A 13 6.94 30.79 3.52
C LEU A 13 6.15 29.76 2.67
N MET A 14 6.75 29.22 1.61
CA MET A 14 6.13 28.19 0.73
C MET A 14 6.67 26.78 0.99
N ALA A 15 7.52 26.62 2.00
CA ALA A 15 7.99 25.34 2.51
C ALA A 15 7.51 25.13 3.96
N ALA A 16 6.21 25.35 4.20
CA ALA A 16 5.58 24.55 5.24
C ALA A 16 5.65 23.10 4.71
N PRO A 17 6.33 22.15 5.38
CA PRO A 17 6.08 20.76 5.07
C PRO A 17 4.56 20.57 5.22
N GLU A 18 3.89 20.07 4.18
CA GLU A 18 2.70 19.28 4.46
C GLU A 18 3.19 18.18 5.39
N ALA A 19 2.95 18.38 6.68
CA ALA A 19 3.06 17.33 7.65
C ALA A 19 2.04 16.29 7.18
N PHE A 20 2.52 15.24 6.50
CA PHE A 20 1.77 13.99 6.43
C PHE A 20 1.50 13.64 7.89
N ALA A 21 0.27 13.90 8.33
CA ALA A 21 -0.14 13.61 9.67
C ALA A 21 0.04 12.11 9.86
N ASP A 22 0.95 11.73 10.75
CA ASP A 22 1.16 10.34 11.15
C ASP A 22 -0.21 9.78 11.56
N THR A 23 -0.71 8.80 10.80
CA THR A 23 -2.04 8.24 11.04
C THR A 23 -1.93 7.26 12.20
N VAL A 24 -2.63 7.54 13.30
CA VAL A 24 -2.77 6.61 14.40
C VAL A 24 -4.02 5.78 14.19
N ARG A 25 -3.86 4.46 14.18
CA ARG A 25 -4.97 3.51 14.07
C ARG A 25 -5.21 2.80 15.39
N ARG A 26 -6.47 2.79 15.81
CA ARG A 26 -6.93 1.99 16.96
C ARG A 26 -8.04 1.05 16.56
N ALA A 27 -8.25 0.01 17.35
CA ALA A 27 -9.34 -0.92 17.14
C ALA A 27 -10.09 -1.30 18.41
N LEU A 28 -11.38 -1.52 18.25
CA LEU A 28 -12.26 -2.18 19.20
C LEU A 28 -12.78 -3.47 18.57
N VAL A 29 -12.31 -4.61 19.07
CA VAL A 29 -12.79 -5.94 18.64
C VAL A 29 -13.78 -6.44 19.68
N ILE A 30 -14.99 -6.77 19.25
CA ILE A 30 -16.08 -7.30 20.07
C ILE A 30 -16.43 -8.67 19.52
N ALA A 31 -16.25 -9.72 20.33
CA ALA A 31 -16.53 -11.09 19.96
C ALA A 31 -17.38 -11.78 21.03
N HIS A 32 -18.49 -12.39 20.62
CA HIS A 32 -19.38 -13.08 21.55
C HIS A 32 -20.01 -14.33 20.95
N ASN A 33 -19.83 -15.46 21.64
CA ASN A 33 -20.40 -16.75 21.21
C ASN A 33 -21.90 -16.87 21.51
N GLY A 34 -22.38 -16.21 22.56
CA GLY A 34 -23.74 -16.38 23.06
C GLY A 34 -24.79 -15.67 22.22
N SER A 35 -26.03 -16.12 22.40
CA SER A 35 -27.24 -15.45 21.91
C SER A 35 -28.15 -15.15 23.11
N ASP A 36 -28.93 -14.08 23.02
CA ASP A 36 -30.02 -13.80 23.94
C ASP A 36 -31.33 -14.50 23.52
N ASP A 37 -31.36 -15.06 22.31
CA ASP A 37 -32.42 -15.92 21.80
C ASP A 37 -32.14 -17.38 22.21
N PRO A 38 -32.97 -17.99 23.08
CA PRO A 38 -32.78 -19.36 23.55
C PRO A 38 -32.95 -20.42 22.44
N ALA A 39 -33.52 -20.06 21.28
CA ALA A 39 -33.63 -20.95 20.14
C ALA A 39 -32.32 -21.07 19.35
N LEU A 40 -31.39 -20.13 19.52
CA LEU A 40 -30.09 -20.14 18.86
C LEU A 40 -29.04 -20.80 19.74
N ALA A 41 -28.36 -21.82 19.21
CA ALA A 41 -27.21 -22.39 19.86
C ALA A 41 -26.06 -21.36 19.93
N PRO A 42 -25.24 -21.39 21.00
CA PRO A 42 -24.01 -20.61 21.02
C PRO A 42 -23.11 -20.96 19.84
N LEU A 43 -22.49 -19.93 19.28
CA LEU A 43 -21.42 -20.04 18.31
C LEU A 43 -20.21 -20.75 18.92
N ARG A 44 -19.42 -21.41 18.07
CA ARG A 44 -18.27 -22.21 18.51
C ARG A 44 -16.94 -21.48 18.38
N TYR A 45 -16.84 -20.48 17.51
CA TYR A 45 -15.56 -19.91 17.10
C TYR A 45 -15.57 -18.37 17.01
N ALA A 46 -16.65 -17.68 17.42
CA ALA A 46 -16.66 -16.22 17.38
C ALA A 46 -15.61 -15.61 18.33
N ASP A 47 -15.34 -16.25 19.47
CA ASP A 47 -14.28 -15.91 20.40
C ASP A 47 -12.87 -16.19 19.85
N ASP A 48 -12.65 -17.36 19.21
CA ASP A 48 -11.42 -17.65 18.46
C ASP A 48 -11.16 -16.55 17.40
N ASP A 49 -12.19 -16.18 16.64
CA ASP A 49 -12.11 -15.12 15.63
C ASP A 49 -11.80 -13.76 16.23
N GLY A 50 -12.40 -13.42 17.37
CA GLY A 50 -12.08 -12.20 18.11
C GLY A 50 -10.59 -12.12 18.49
N VAL A 51 -10.03 -13.24 18.95
CA VAL A 51 -8.59 -13.34 19.24
C VAL A 51 -7.76 -13.17 17.98
N LEU A 52 -8.10 -13.86 16.89
CA LEU A 52 -7.38 -13.77 15.61
C LEU A 52 -7.44 -12.38 14.98
N TRP A 53 -8.59 -11.69 15.08
CA TRP A 53 -8.74 -10.29 14.69
C TRP A 53 -7.84 -9.38 15.52
N ALA A 54 -7.81 -9.55 16.84
CA ALA A 54 -6.97 -8.74 17.71
C ALA A 54 -5.47 -8.95 17.42
N GLU A 55 -5.03 -10.18 17.16
CA GLU A 55 -3.66 -10.46 16.76
C GLU A 55 -3.30 -9.89 15.39
N THR A 56 -4.21 -10.00 14.43
CA THR A 56 -4.05 -9.47 13.06
C THR A 56 -3.89 -7.96 13.10
N LEU A 57 -4.78 -7.25 13.79
CA LEU A 57 -4.74 -5.80 13.89
C LEU A 57 -3.48 -5.32 14.63
N LYS A 58 -3.09 -5.98 15.72
CA LYS A 58 -1.81 -5.70 16.39
C LYS A 58 -0.61 -5.93 15.49
N ARG A 59 -0.60 -7.01 14.69
CA ARG A 59 0.47 -7.26 13.70
C ARG A 59 0.58 -6.15 12.67
N LEU A 60 -0.55 -5.55 12.31
CA LEU A 60 -0.65 -4.44 11.35
C LEU A 60 -0.41 -3.06 12.00
N GLY A 61 0.03 -3.01 13.26
CA GLY A 61 0.36 -1.77 13.96
C GLY A 61 -0.85 -1.02 14.54
N VAL A 62 -2.01 -1.67 14.64
CA VAL A 62 -3.23 -1.08 15.18
C VAL A 62 -3.31 -1.33 16.68
N GLU A 63 -3.43 -0.26 17.47
CA GLU A 63 -3.62 -0.35 18.92
C GLU A 63 -5.00 -0.95 19.23
N THR A 64 -5.04 -2.19 19.72
CA THR A 64 -6.28 -2.97 19.74
C THR A 64 -6.77 -3.29 21.15
N THR A 65 -8.02 -2.92 21.44
CA THR A 65 -8.81 -3.36 22.59
C THR A 65 -9.67 -4.55 22.19
N LEU A 66 -9.60 -5.64 22.97
CA LEU A 66 -10.36 -6.87 22.74
C LEU A 66 -11.39 -7.08 23.85
N LEU A 67 -12.66 -7.16 23.46
CA LEU A 67 -13.78 -7.56 24.30
C LEU A 67 -14.28 -8.93 23.85
N VAL A 68 -14.01 -9.95 24.66
CA VAL A 68 -14.35 -11.35 24.38
C VAL A 68 -14.52 -12.11 25.70
N ASP A 69 -15.44 -13.08 25.71
CA ASP A 69 -15.54 -14.08 26.78
C ASP A 69 -15.05 -15.43 26.21
N PRO A 70 -13.74 -15.74 26.35
CA PRO A 70 -13.15 -16.88 25.67
C PRO A 70 -13.60 -18.17 26.34
N ASP A 71 -13.95 -19.17 25.54
CA ASP A 71 -14.25 -20.50 26.03
C ASP A 71 -12.98 -21.26 26.48
N GLU A 72 -13.12 -22.49 26.96
CA GLU A 72 -11.98 -23.28 27.42
C GLU A 72 -10.96 -23.61 26.31
N PRO A 73 -11.38 -24.09 25.12
CA PRO A 73 -10.50 -24.19 23.94
C PRO A 73 -9.72 -22.91 23.63
N THR A 74 -10.38 -21.76 23.51
CA THR A 74 -9.76 -20.47 23.17
C THR A 74 -8.75 -20.06 24.23
N ARG A 75 -9.07 -20.25 25.52
CA ARG A 75 -8.14 -19.99 26.63
C ARG A 75 -6.88 -20.87 26.57
N LYS A 76 -7.03 -22.14 26.21
CA LYS A 76 -5.90 -23.09 26.10
C LYS A 76 -4.93 -22.71 24.97
N GLY A 77 -5.41 -22.02 23.93
CA GLY A 77 -4.56 -21.48 22.86
C GLY A 77 -3.52 -20.46 23.34
N GLY A 78 -3.67 -19.89 24.54
CA GLY A 78 -2.59 -19.16 25.21
C GLY A 78 -2.20 -17.82 24.58
N SER A 79 -3.04 -17.24 23.72
CA SER A 79 -2.74 -15.97 23.06
C SER A 79 -2.48 -14.83 24.06
N LEU A 80 -1.45 -14.04 23.80
CA LEU A 80 -1.08 -12.89 24.65
C LEU A 80 -2.18 -11.82 24.70
N VAL A 81 -3.03 -11.73 23.67
CA VAL A 81 -4.10 -10.72 23.63
C VAL A 81 -5.21 -11.00 24.66
N LEU A 82 -5.34 -12.25 25.10
CA LEU A 82 -6.31 -12.65 26.13
C LEU A 82 -5.97 -12.10 27.52
N LYS A 83 -4.70 -11.75 27.80
CA LYS A 83 -4.29 -11.19 29.10
C LYS A 83 -4.98 -9.87 29.44
N SER A 84 -5.39 -9.12 28.42
CA SER A 84 -6.11 -7.84 28.54
C SER A 84 -7.57 -7.91 28.10
N ALA A 85 -8.08 -9.11 27.79
CA ALA A 85 -9.45 -9.29 27.34
C ALA A 85 -10.44 -9.02 28.48
N GLN A 86 -11.57 -8.43 28.14
CA GLN A 86 -12.71 -8.21 29.04
C GLN A 86 -13.95 -8.81 28.41
N ALA A 87 -14.91 -9.25 29.22
CA ALA A 87 -16.18 -9.75 28.69
C ALA A 87 -16.87 -8.66 27.83
N PRO A 88 -17.55 -9.03 26.73
CA PRO A 88 -18.19 -8.09 25.81
C PRO A 88 -19.54 -7.63 26.37
N THR A 89 -19.53 -6.96 27.51
CA THR A 89 -20.72 -6.35 28.13
C THR A 89 -20.94 -4.94 27.61
N ARG A 90 -22.18 -4.42 27.69
CA ARG A 90 -22.48 -3.02 27.32
C ARG A 90 -21.61 -2.03 28.11
N ALA A 91 -21.41 -2.28 29.40
CA ALA A 91 -20.55 -1.45 30.24
C ALA A 91 -19.08 -1.47 29.79
N ALA A 92 -18.55 -2.63 29.38
CA ALA A 92 -17.19 -2.75 28.86
C ALA A 92 -17.04 -2.04 27.50
N VAL A 93 -18.05 -2.15 26.62
CA VAL A 93 -18.09 -1.41 25.36
C VAL A 93 -18.07 0.10 25.61
N GLU A 94 -18.94 0.62 26.48
CA GLU A 94 -18.98 2.04 26.83
C GLU A 94 -17.63 2.51 27.38
N GLN A 95 -17.01 1.72 28.25
CA GLN A 95 -15.70 2.06 28.82
C GLN A 95 -14.59 2.05 27.76
N ALA A 96 -14.61 1.10 26.83
CA ALA A 96 -13.67 1.04 25.73
C ALA A 96 -13.82 2.25 24.79
N VAL A 97 -15.07 2.61 24.43
CA VAL A 97 -15.36 3.80 23.61
C VAL A 97 -14.87 5.07 24.28
N LYS A 98 -15.11 5.27 25.59
CA LYS A 98 -14.59 6.43 26.33
C LYS A 98 -13.06 6.51 26.32
N ARG A 99 -12.37 5.37 26.47
CA ARG A 99 -10.90 5.32 26.40
C ARG A 99 -10.39 5.68 25.00
N LEU A 100 -11.00 5.11 23.96
CA LEU A 100 -10.65 5.39 22.57
C LEU A 100 -10.91 6.85 22.20
N GLN A 101 -12.07 7.39 22.58
CA GLN A 101 -12.40 8.81 22.41
C GLN A 101 -11.33 9.71 23.05
N ALA A 102 -10.95 9.45 24.30
CA ALA A 102 -9.92 10.23 24.98
C ALA A 102 -8.56 10.16 24.25
N ALA A 103 -8.18 8.98 23.75
CA ALA A 103 -6.94 8.79 23.00
C ALA A 103 -6.96 9.52 21.64
N THR A 104 -8.08 9.41 20.93
CA THR A 104 -8.33 10.11 19.66
C THR A 104 -8.25 11.62 19.84
N LEU A 105 -8.90 12.19 20.87
CA LEU A 105 -8.83 13.62 21.16
C LEU A 105 -7.40 14.08 21.45
N ALA A 106 -6.62 13.28 22.19
CA ALA A 106 -5.22 13.58 22.47
C ALA A 106 -4.35 13.56 21.19
N ASP A 107 -4.57 12.62 20.28
CA ASP A 107 -3.86 12.54 19.00
C ASP A 107 -4.21 13.71 18.07
N ARG A 108 -5.50 14.05 17.97
CA ARG A 108 -5.95 15.21 17.20
C ARG A 108 -5.36 16.51 17.75
N ALA A 109 -5.32 16.67 19.08
CA ALA A 109 -4.67 17.82 19.72
C ALA A 109 -3.16 17.88 19.42
N ALA A 110 -2.53 16.74 19.12
CA ALA A 110 -1.14 16.65 18.68
C ALA A 110 -0.96 16.71 17.14
N GLY A 111 -2.01 17.02 16.38
CA GLY A 111 -1.97 17.17 14.93
C GLY A 111 -1.86 15.85 14.16
N ARG A 112 -2.16 14.71 14.79
CA ARG A 112 -2.19 13.39 14.14
C ARG A 112 -3.59 13.11 13.57
N GLN A 113 -3.63 12.39 12.45
CA GLN A 113 -4.87 11.86 11.90
C GLN A 113 -5.23 10.55 12.61
N THR A 114 -6.52 10.31 12.82
CA THR A 114 -7.00 9.22 13.66
C THR A 114 -8.01 8.33 12.95
N ASP A 115 -7.73 7.03 12.88
CA ASP A 115 -8.67 6.03 12.38
C ASP A 115 -9.05 5.07 13.51
N VAL A 116 -10.32 4.70 13.60
CA VAL A 116 -10.78 3.65 14.52
C VAL A 116 -11.47 2.54 13.75
N ILE A 117 -11.02 1.30 13.96
CA ILE A 117 -11.60 0.08 13.39
C ILE A 117 -12.46 -0.61 14.44
N ILE A 118 -13.75 -0.78 14.17
CA ILE A 118 -14.67 -1.56 15.00
C ILE A 118 -14.85 -2.92 14.31
N VAL A 119 -14.49 -4.00 15.00
CA VAL A 119 -14.75 -5.36 14.52
C VAL A 119 -15.80 -6.00 15.41
N TYR A 120 -16.88 -6.52 14.82
CA TYR A 120 -17.88 -7.32 15.51
C TYR A 120 -17.93 -8.74 14.93
N VAL A 121 -17.85 -9.74 15.80
CA VAL A 121 -18.03 -11.16 15.45
C VAL A 121 -19.02 -11.78 16.44
N GLY A 122 -20.14 -12.30 15.93
CA GLY A 122 -21.15 -12.88 16.81
C GLY A 122 -22.51 -13.05 16.16
N HIS A 123 -23.52 -13.33 16.98
CA HIS A 123 -24.90 -13.41 16.54
C HIS A 123 -25.46 -12.03 16.19
N GLY A 124 -26.18 -11.96 15.06
CA GLY A 124 -27.06 -10.85 14.75
C GLY A 124 -28.47 -11.38 14.50
N ASN A 125 -29.46 -10.74 15.12
CA ASN A 125 -30.86 -11.18 15.11
C ASN A 125 -31.80 -9.98 14.94
N THR A 126 -33.13 -10.19 14.87
CA THR A 126 -34.12 -9.12 14.95
C THR A 126 -35.02 -9.29 16.16
N ASP A 127 -35.42 -8.17 16.75
CA ASP A 127 -36.45 -8.19 17.79
C ASP A 127 -37.87 -8.34 17.20
N ASP A 128 -38.88 -8.41 18.07
CA ASP A 128 -40.30 -8.54 17.70
C ASP A 128 -40.80 -7.39 16.80
N ALA A 129 -40.13 -6.24 16.80
CA ALA A 129 -40.44 -5.10 15.95
C ALA A 129 -39.76 -5.15 14.57
N GLY A 130 -38.94 -6.19 14.34
CA GLY A 130 -38.14 -6.39 13.13
C GLY A 130 -36.87 -5.54 13.10
N ARG A 131 -36.41 -4.99 14.24
CA ARG A 131 -35.16 -4.22 14.30
C ARG A 131 -33.99 -5.17 14.48
N ALA A 132 -33.02 -5.08 13.60
CA ALA A 132 -31.81 -5.88 13.70
C ALA A 132 -30.89 -5.37 14.81
N TYR A 133 -30.22 -6.31 15.48
CA TYR A 133 -29.26 -6.04 16.54
C TYR A 133 -28.15 -7.08 16.57
N PHE A 134 -27.03 -6.71 17.17
CA PHE A 134 -25.93 -7.58 17.57
C PHE A 134 -26.06 -7.98 19.02
N THR A 135 -25.67 -9.20 19.37
CA THR A 135 -25.72 -9.69 20.76
C THR A 135 -24.40 -9.41 21.50
N LEU A 136 -24.51 -8.81 22.68
CA LEU A 136 -23.46 -8.67 23.69
C LEU A 136 -23.74 -9.65 24.83
N ALA A 137 -22.78 -9.83 25.74
CA ALA A 137 -22.93 -10.79 26.84
C ALA A 137 -24.12 -10.49 27.78
N ASP A 138 -24.51 -9.22 27.92
CA ASP A 138 -25.56 -8.76 28.83
C ASP A 138 -26.59 -7.81 28.16
N ALA A 139 -26.49 -7.59 26.85
CA ALA A 139 -27.28 -6.59 26.17
C ALA A 139 -27.40 -6.85 24.66
N ARG A 140 -28.30 -6.10 24.01
CA ARG A 140 -28.36 -5.96 22.55
C ARG A 140 -27.66 -4.67 22.13
N LEU A 141 -26.99 -4.68 20.98
CA LEU A 141 -26.43 -3.51 20.31
C LEU A 141 -27.13 -3.36 18.95
N ASP A 142 -28.22 -2.58 18.95
CA ASP A 142 -28.97 -2.29 17.73
C ASP A 142 -28.31 -1.20 16.88
N ARG A 143 -28.88 -0.92 15.71
CA ARG A 143 -28.38 0.15 14.82
C ARG A 143 -28.23 1.49 15.53
N SER A 144 -29.24 1.91 16.31
CA SER A 144 -29.22 3.21 16.97
C SER A 144 -28.09 3.28 18.00
N SER A 145 -27.95 2.23 18.80
CA SER A 145 -26.94 2.10 19.85
C SER A 145 -25.54 1.98 19.25
N LEU A 146 -25.34 1.21 18.18
CA LEU A 146 -24.06 1.13 17.46
C LEU A 146 -23.58 2.53 17.04
N TYR A 147 -24.44 3.33 16.42
CA TYR A 147 -24.02 4.65 15.98
C TYR A 147 -23.89 5.66 17.12
N SER A 148 -24.94 5.81 17.94
CA SER A 148 -24.96 6.85 18.98
C SER A 148 -24.08 6.57 20.19
N GLU A 149 -23.85 5.29 20.54
CA GLU A 149 -23.05 4.90 21.71
C GLU A 149 -21.64 4.43 21.37
N VAL A 150 -21.40 3.96 20.14
CA VAL A 150 -20.09 3.41 19.73
C VAL A 150 -19.42 4.26 18.64
N VAL A 151 -20.05 4.49 17.49
CA VAL A 151 -19.38 5.15 16.34
C VAL A 151 -19.20 6.65 16.58
N ASP A 152 -20.29 7.37 16.83
CA ASP A 152 -20.30 8.84 16.92
C ASP A 152 -19.45 9.38 18.08
N PRO A 153 -19.43 8.74 19.28
CA PRO A 153 -18.60 9.22 20.37
C PRO A 153 -17.09 9.09 20.13
N LEU A 154 -16.61 8.25 19.21
CA LEU A 154 -15.18 8.04 19.01
C LEU A 154 -14.44 9.31 18.57
N GLY A 155 -15.10 10.20 17.83
CA GLY A 155 -14.53 11.47 17.38
C GLY A 155 -13.31 11.33 16.45
N ALA A 156 -13.13 10.16 15.84
CA ALA A 156 -12.02 9.87 14.92
C ALA A 156 -12.22 10.59 13.58
N ASP A 157 -11.13 10.82 12.84
CA ASP A 157 -11.22 11.35 11.47
C ASP A 157 -11.91 10.37 10.54
N TYR A 158 -11.68 9.07 10.73
CA TYR A 158 -12.37 7.98 10.04
C TYR A 158 -12.73 6.85 11.00
N VAL A 159 -13.90 6.23 10.79
CA VAL A 159 -14.31 5.02 11.51
C VAL A 159 -14.62 3.92 10.49
N HIS A 160 -14.06 2.73 10.70
CA HIS A 160 -14.22 1.58 9.84
C HIS A 160 -14.95 0.47 10.60
N VAL A 161 -16.13 0.06 10.15
CA VAL A 161 -16.89 -1.03 10.77
C VAL A 161 -16.70 -2.31 9.95
N ILE A 162 -16.19 -3.37 10.59
CA ILE A 162 -16.11 -4.71 10.02
C ILE A 162 -17.02 -5.62 10.84
N ALA A 163 -18.01 -6.27 10.21
CA ALA A 163 -18.94 -7.13 10.94
C ALA A 163 -19.10 -8.51 10.26
N ASP A 164 -18.94 -9.56 11.07
CA ASP A 164 -19.26 -10.95 10.72
C ASP A 164 -20.41 -11.42 11.61
N ALA A 165 -21.63 -11.22 11.12
CA ALA A 165 -22.85 -11.57 11.83
C ALA A 165 -24.01 -11.74 10.85
N CYS A 166 -24.95 -12.63 11.17
CA CYS A 166 -26.22 -12.68 10.45
C CYS A 166 -26.92 -11.32 10.56
N ARG A 167 -27.61 -10.87 9.50
CA ARG A 167 -28.36 -9.60 9.47
C ARG A 167 -27.53 -8.34 9.75
N ALA A 168 -26.22 -8.38 9.45
CA ALA A 168 -25.32 -7.23 9.64
C ALA A 168 -25.77 -5.97 8.89
N SER A 169 -26.40 -6.07 7.71
CA SER A 169 -26.95 -4.89 6.99
C SER A 169 -28.02 -4.14 7.79
N GLY A 170 -28.78 -4.87 8.60
CA GLY A 170 -29.81 -4.35 9.50
C GLY A 170 -29.24 -3.53 10.66
N VAL A 171 -27.96 -3.74 11.04
CA VAL A 171 -27.30 -3.02 12.14
C VAL A 171 -26.34 -1.97 11.61
N VAL A 172 -25.52 -2.34 10.62
CA VAL A 172 -24.49 -1.47 10.01
C VAL A 172 -25.12 -0.47 9.03
N GLY A 173 -26.18 -0.83 8.32
CA GLY A 173 -26.82 0.01 7.30
C GLY A 173 -26.31 -0.26 5.88
N SER A 174 -27.06 0.18 4.87
CA SER A 174 -26.74 -0.03 3.44
C SER A 174 -26.88 1.26 2.65
N ARG A 175 -26.10 1.41 1.57
CA ARG A 175 -26.33 2.47 0.57
C ARG A 175 -27.13 1.87 -0.58
N GLY A 176 -28.37 2.33 -0.77
CA GLY A 176 -29.24 2.13 -1.95
C GLY A 176 -29.20 0.76 -2.68
N GLY A 177 -30.28 -0.02 -2.56
CA GLY A 177 -30.65 -1.09 -3.51
C GLY A 177 -32.12 -0.94 -3.96
N THR A 178 -32.44 -1.39 -5.18
CA THR A 178 -33.77 -1.27 -5.83
C THR A 178 -34.92 -1.81 -4.98
N PRO A 179 -36.07 -1.12 -4.93
CA PRO A 179 -37.18 -1.50 -4.07
C PRO A 179 -37.98 -2.63 -4.71
N ASP A 180 -38.19 -3.73 -3.97
CA ASP A 180 -39.49 -4.42 -4.01
C ASP A 180 -39.72 -5.27 -2.76
N ALA A 181 -40.53 -4.73 -1.84
CA ALA A 181 -41.51 -5.44 -1.01
C ALA A 181 -42.20 -4.43 -0.07
N ALA A 182 -43.27 -3.81 -0.59
CA ALA A 182 -44.38 -3.16 0.13
C ALA A 182 -44.05 -2.02 1.14
N VAL A 183 -44.22 -0.78 0.66
CA VAL A 183 -44.77 0.49 1.23
C VAL A 183 -44.58 0.84 2.73
N LEU A 184 -44.46 -0.11 3.67
CA LEU A 184 -43.90 0.10 5.02
C LEU A 184 -42.40 -0.22 5.12
N ALA A 185 -41.88 -1.08 4.23
CA ALA A 185 -40.44 -1.29 4.06
C ALA A 185 -39.76 -0.12 3.35
N GLU A 186 -40.51 0.69 2.60
CA GLU A 186 -39.99 1.84 1.85
C GLU A 186 -39.59 2.99 2.79
N LEU A 187 -40.40 3.30 3.83
CA LEU A 187 -40.06 4.29 4.85
C LEU A 187 -38.91 3.83 5.79
N ARG A 188 -38.86 2.54 6.16
CA ARG A 188 -37.76 1.98 6.96
C ARG A 188 -36.47 1.82 6.14
N GLY A 189 -36.59 1.51 4.85
CA GLY A 189 -35.50 1.39 3.90
C GLY A 189 -34.89 2.74 3.49
N VAL A 190 -35.69 3.81 3.45
CA VAL A 190 -35.19 5.19 3.28
C VAL A 190 -34.38 5.62 4.50
N LEU A 191 -34.85 5.33 5.73
CA LEU A 191 -34.07 5.59 6.97
C LEU A 191 -32.82 4.71 7.11
N ALA A 192 -32.84 3.47 6.58
CA ALA A 192 -31.66 2.59 6.55
C ALA A 192 -30.55 3.10 5.61
N ARG A 193 -30.91 3.92 4.60
CA ARG A 193 -29.99 4.53 3.63
C ARG A 193 -29.29 5.79 4.14
N GLU A 194 -29.75 6.37 5.25
CA GLU A 194 -29.33 7.70 5.69
C GLU A 194 -28.15 7.73 6.69
N GLN A 195 -27.78 6.64 7.36
CA GLN A 195 -26.76 6.72 8.43
C GLN A 195 -25.31 6.72 7.92
N LEU A 196 -24.95 5.84 6.97
CA LEU A 196 -23.65 5.94 6.28
C LEU A 196 -23.62 7.15 5.32
N ALA A 197 -24.77 7.53 4.75
CA ALA A 197 -24.87 8.70 3.89
C ALA A 197 -24.69 10.02 4.68
N SER A 198 -25.18 10.10 5.92
CA SER A 198 -24.99 11.25 6.82
C SER A 198 -23.62 11.28 7.50
N ARG A 199 -22.84 10.20 7.42
CA ARG A 199 -21.50 10.07 8.02
C ARG A 199 -20.44 9.82 6.95
N PRO A 200 -19.98 10.86 6.24
CA PRO A 200 -19.06 10.68 5.12
C PRO A 200 -17.68 10.12 5.52
N HIS A 201 -17.34 10.15 6.80
CA HIS A 201 -16.10 9.61 7.37
C HIS A 201 -16.22 8.15 7.85
N VAL A 202 -17.41 7.54 7.76
CA VAL A 202 -17.62 6.15 8.18
C VAL A 202 -17.62 5.23 6.96
N GLY A 203 -16.79 4.20 7.02
CA GLY A 203 -16.80 3.09 6.08
C GLY A 203 -17.24 1.80 6.75
N ALA A 204 -17.73 0.84 5.98
CA ALA A 204 -18.24 -0.44 6.47
C ALA A 204 -17.93 -1.58 5.51
N LEU A 205 -17.54 -2.74 6.05
CA LEU A 205 -17.42 -4.00 5.33
C LEU A 205 -18.10 -5.09 6.15
N PHE A 206 -19.08 -5.79 5.58
CA PHE A 206 -19.76 -6.85 6.29
C PHE A 206 -20.23 -7.96 5.36
N ALA A 207 -20.38 -9.14 5.93
CA ALA A 207 -21.03 -10.26 5.27
C ALA A 207 -22.40 -10.53 5.89
N GLU A 208 -23.36 -10.95 5.08
CA GLU A 208 -24.70 -11.36 5.52
C GLU A 208 -25.13 -12.66 4.83
N SER A 209 -25.77 -13.55 5.58
CA SER A 209 -26.49 -14.73 5.09
C SER A 209 -28.00 -14.60 5.38
N GLU A 210 -28.84 -15.06 4.45
CA GLU A 210 -30.31 -14.97 4.56
C GLU A 210 -30.91 -16.04 5.48
N ASP A 211 -30.26 -17.19 5.66
CA ASP A 211 -30.87 -18.38 6.28
C ASP A 211 -30.49 -18.65 7.75
N GLY A 212 -29.75 -17.76 8.41
CA GLY A 212 -29.45 -17.90 9.84
C GLY A 212 -28.60 -19.13 10.24
N GLU A 213 -28.22 -20.00 9.30
CA GLU A 213 -27.22 -21.03 9.55
C GLU A 213 -25.83 -20.40 9.61
N THR A 214 -25.20 -20.52 10.76
CA THR A 214 -23.89 -19.95 11.04
C THR A 214 -22.82 -20.59 10.15
N HIS A 215 -22.18 -19.79 9.29
CA HIS A 215 -21.06 -20.23 8.45
C HIS A 215 -19.73 -20.28 9.22
N GLU A 216 -19.76 -20.92 10.38
CA GLU A 216 -18.57 -21.28 11.16
C GLU A 216 -17.99 -22.59 10.63
N TRP A 217 -16.69 -22.62 10.33
CA TRP A 217 -16.05 -23.82 9.80
C TRP A 217 -14.98 -24.36 10.76
N SER A 218 -15.21 -25.59 11.23
CA SER A 218 -14.38 -26.26 12.24
C SER A 218 -12.91 -26.48 11.85
N ARG A 219 -12.59 -26.54 10.55
CA ARG A 219 -11.20 -26.69 10.10
C ARG A 219 -10.39 -25.39 10.23
N ILE A 220 -11.01 -24.24 9.95
CA ILE A 220 -10.37 -22.94 10.12
C ILE A 220 -10.60 -22.35 11.52
N ARG A 221 -11.53 -22.94 12.29
CA ARG A 221 -11.97 -22.49 13.63
C ARG A 221 -12.34 -21.01 13.62
N ALA A 222 -13.13 -20.64 12.63
CA ALA A 222 -13.47 -19.26 12.31
C ALA A 222 -14.73 -19.21 11.43
N GLY A 223 -15.40 -18.05 11.45
CA GLY A 223 -16.29 -17.59 10.41
C GLY A 223 -15.54 -17.42 9.08
N VAL A 224 -16.15 -17.90 8.00
CA VAL A 224 -15.53 -17.89 6.66
C VAL A 224 -15.19 -16.46 6.22
N PHE A 225 -16.06 -15.48 6.47
CA PHE A 225 -15.79 -14.08 6.13
C PHE A 225 -14.64 -13.52 6.96
N SER A 226 -14.67 -13.68 8.28
CA SER A 226 -13.59 -13.24 9.17
C SER A 226 -12.22 -13.77 8.74
N HIS A 227 -12.11 -15.06 8.40
CA HIS A 227 -10.86 -15.64 7.92
C HIS A 227 -10.37 -15.04 6.59
N VAL A 228 -11.27 -14.87 5.61
CA VAL A 228 -10.93 -14.30 4.31
C VAL A 228 -10.56 -12.82 4.45
N ALA A 229 -11.32 -12.04 5.24
CA ALA A 229 -11.04 -10.63 5.46
C ALA A 229 -9.68 -10.42 6.15
N ARG A 230 -9.37 -11.18 7.20
CA ARG A 230 -8.03 -11.18 7.82
C ARG A 230 -6.95 -11.58 6.82
N SER A 231 -7.19 -12.62 6.02
CA SER A 231 -6.21 -13.06 5.01
C SER A 231 -5.90 -11.96 3.99
N GLY A 232 -6.91 -11.18 3.61
CA GLY A 232 -6.77 -10.01 2.76
C GLY A 232 -5.96 -8.90 3.43
N LEU A 233 -6.31 -8.52 4.66
CA LEU A 233 -5.63 -7.47 5.43
C LEU A 233 -4.17 -7.80 5.77
N LEU A 234 -3.83 -9.09 5.91
CA LEU A 234 -2.45 -9.54 6.11
C LEU A 234 -1.60 -9.45 4.83
N GLY A 235 -2.15 -9.00 3.71
CA GLY A 235 -1.45 -8.77 2.45
C GLY A 235 -1.95 -9.63 1.28
N GLY A 236 -2.96 -10.48 1.49
CA GLY A 236 -3.58 -11.23 0.39
C GLY A 236 -4.36 -10.33 -0.58
N ALA A 237 -4.87 -9.19 -0.10
CA ALA A 237 -5.68 -8.26 -0.88
C ALA A 237 -4.86 -7.16 -1.57
N ASP A 238 -3.64 -6.88 -1.09
CA ASP A 238 -2.72 -5.85 -1.58
C ASP A 238 -2.29 -6.16 -3.03
N ILE A 239 -3.08 -5.68 -3.99
CA ILE A 239 -3.00 -6.09 -5.40
C ILE A 239 -2.12 -5.14 -6.21
N ASN A 240 -2.08 -3.86 -5.83
CA ASN A 240 -1.09 -2.92 -6.33
C ASN A 240 0.26 -3.10 -5.63
N GLY A 241 0.28 -3.80 -4.50
CA GLY A 241 1.47 -4.06 -3.73
C GLY A 241 1.98 -2.76 -3.16
N ASP A 242 1.21 -1.89 -2.49
CA ASP A 242 1.76 -0.67 -1.88
C ASP A 242 1.96 -0.81 -0.36
N GLY A 243 1.68 -1.99 0.19
CA GLY A 243 1.73 -2.28 1.62
C GLY A 243 0.56 -1.71 2.40
N GLN A 244 -0.46 -1.20 1.71
CA GLN A 244 -1.74 -0.77 2.26
C GLN A 244 -2.84 -1.69 1.75
N VAL A 245 -3.99 -1.68 2.42
CA VAL A 245 -5.17 -2.39 1.93
C VAL A 245 -6.36 -1.43 1.94
N GLU A 246 -6.86 -1.11 0.75
CA GLU A 246 -8.05 -0.28 0.55
C GLU A 246 -9.35 -1.11 0.55
N TYR A 247 -10.51 -0.44 0.66
CA TYR A 247 -11.82 -1.10 0.60
C TYR A 247 -12.04 -1.88 -0.71
N SER A 248 -11.61 -1.31 -1.84
CA SER A 248 -11.77 -1.93 -3.16
C SER A 248 -10.96 -3.23 -3.29
N GLU A 249 -9.76 -3.27 -2.71
CA GLU A 249 -8.91 -4.45 -2.65
C GLU A 249 -9.49 -5.54 -1.76
N LEU A 250 -9.86 -5.18 -0.53
CA LEU A 250 -10.39 -6.16 0.41
C LEU A 250 -11.72 -6.75 -0.09
N ALA A 251 -12.60 -5.92 -0.65
CA ALA A 251 -13.87 -6.37 -1.22
C ALA A 251 -13.64 -7.30 -2.43
N ALA A 252 -12.74 -6.94 -3.35
CA ALA A 252 -12.40 -7.79 -4.49
C ALA A 252 -11.74 -9.10 -4.06
N PHE A 253 -10.85 -9.06 -3.07
CA PHE A 253 -10.20 -10.25 -2.51
C PHE A 253 -11.22 -11.22 -1.90
N VAL A 254 -12.15 -10.69 -1.09
CA VAL A 254 -13.21 -11.50 -0.49
C VAL A 254 -14.10 -12.10 -1.58
N ALA A 255 -14.51 -11.30 -2.57
CA ALA A 255 -15.33 -11.76 -3.67
C ALA A 255 -14.65 -12.88 -4.48
N ALA A 256 -13.37 -12.72 -4.83
CA ALA A 256 -12.58 -13.75 -5.53
C ALA A 256 -12.47 -15.03 -4.69
N SER A 257 -12.17 -14.87 -3.40
CA SER A 257 -11.93 -15.99 -2.47
C SER A 257 -13.19 -16.82 -2.24
N LEU A 258 -14.38 -16.21 -2.31
CA LEU A 258 -15.66 -16.89 -2.13
C LEU A 258 -16.31 -17.36 -3.43
N HIS A 259 -15.83 -16.89 -4.60
CA HIS A 259 -16.46 -17.12 -5.90
C HIS A 259 -16.69 -18.61 -6.23
N GLY A 260 -15.75 -19.48 -5.86
CA GLY A 260 -15.81 -20.91 -6.18
C GLY A 260 -16.72 -21.73 -5.27
N VAL A 261 -17.25 -21.15 -4.18
CA VAL A 261 -18.05 -21.89 -3.19
C VAL A 261 -19.46 -22.12 -3.73
N LYS A 262 -19.69 -23.31 -4.31
CA LYS A 262 -21.02 -23.75 -4.77
C LYS A 262 -21.77 -24.44 -3.62
N GLY A 263 -23.06 -24.14 -3.46
CA GLY A 263 -23.95 -24.90 -2.58
C GLY A 263 -23.86 -24.59 -1.08
N MET A 264 -23.37 -23.40 -0.68
CA MET A 264 -23.74 -22.90 0.64
C MET A 264 -25.25 -22.64 0.66
N PRO A 265 -25.99 -23.07 1.71
CA PRO A 265 -27.44 -22.86 1.80
C PRO A 265 -27.87 -21.39 1.64
N ALA A 266 -27.00 -20.42 1.97
CA ALA A 266 -27.21 -19.01 1.66
C ALA A 266 -26.03 -18.44 0.86
N ARG A 267 -26.30 -17.59 -0.15
CA ARG A 267 -25.25 -16.78 -0.78
C ARG A 267 -24.76 -15.78 0.26
N LEU A 268 -23.54 -15.98 0.76
CA LEU A 268 -22.88 -14.96 1.57
C LEU A 268 -22.75 -13.69 0.72
N SER A 269 -23.53 -12.65 1.06
CA SER A 269 -23.46 -11.36 0.39
C SER A 269 -22.45 -10.49 1.13
N VAL A 270 -21.44 -10.00 0.40
CA VAL A 270 -20.40 -9.15 0.96
C VAL A 270 -20.65 -7.73 0.49
N ASN A 271 -20.78 -6.82 1.44
CA ASN A 271 -21.10 -5.42 1.20
C ASN A 271 -19.93 -4.56 1.67
N ALA A 272 -19.45 -3.69 0.79
CA ALA A 272 -18.34 -2.77 1.07
C ALA A 272 -18.77 -1.33 0.77
N PHE A 273 -18.63 -0.47 1.77
CA PHE A 273 -18.91 0.96 1.68
C PHE A 273 -17.68 1.71 2.19
N ALA A 274 -16.89 2.26 1.28
CA ALA A 274 -15.78 3.13 1.66
C ALA A 274 -16.29 4.47 2.24
N PRO A 275 -15.52 5.15 3.12
CA PRO A 275 -15.83 6.51 3.54
C PRO A 275 -15.94 7.43 2.32
N THR A 276 -17.05 8.16 2.17
CA THR A 276 -17.22 9.04 1.02
C THR A 276 -16.39 10.32 1.06
N ALA A 277 -15.94 10.73 2.23
CA ALA A 277 -15.00 11.84 2.37
C ALA A 277 -13.64 11.52 1.75
N GLU A 278 -13.23 10.24 1.80
CA GLU A 278 -11.97 9.77 1.23
C GLU A 278 -12.14 8.29 0.78
N PRO A 279 -12.68 8.04 -0.43
CA PRO A 279 -13.02 6.70 -0.89
C PRO A 279 -11.84 5.73 -1.01
N ARG A 280 -10.61 6.26 -1.07
CA ARG A 280 -9.35 5.52 -1.10
C ARG A 280 -8.64 5.45 0.25
N ARG A 281 -9.33 5.82 1.34
CA ARG A 281 -8.76 5.71 2.69
C ARG A 281 -8.43 4.23 2.98
N PRO A 282 -7.16 3.88 3.25
CA PRO A 282 -6.78 2.50 3.51
C PRO A 282 -7.30 2.03 4.87
N LEU A 283 -7.82 0.80 4.93
CA LEU A 283 -8.24 0.15 6.18
C LEU A 283 -7.03 -0.09 7.10
N VAL A 284 -5.92 -0.52 6.51
CA VAL A 284 -4.63 -0.73 7.16
C VAL A 284 -3.53 -0.24 6.24
N GLY A 285 -2.44 0.25 6.82
CA GLY A 285 -1.28 0.76 6.08
C GLY A 285 -0.02 -0.05 6.37
N PRO A 286 1.18 0.54 6.12
CA PRO A 286 2.44 -0.16 6.31
C PRO A 286 2.55 -0.68 7.74
N ALA A 287 2.76 -1.99 7.86
CA ALA A 287 2.85 -2.63 9.16
C ALA A 287 4.26 -2.48 9.78
N PRO A 288 4.36 -2.49 11.13
CA PRO A 288 5.65 -2.56 11.80
C PRO A 288 6.51 -3.76 11.35
N GLU A 289 7.82 -3.67 11.58
CA GLU A 289 8.71 -4.80 11.37
C GLU A 289 8.24 -6.03 12.16
N GLY A 290 8.30 -7.20 11.51
CA GLY A 290 7.82 -8.43 12.08
C GLY A 290 7.83 -9.58 11.09
N PRO A 291 7.33 -10.75 11.51
CA PRO A 291 7.29 -11.94 10.67
C PRO A 291 6.51 -11.65 9.39
N ARG A 292 7.10 -12.02 8.25
CA ARG A 292 6.48 -11.92 6.94
C ARG A 292 7.00 -13.03 6.04
N VAL A 293 6.14 -13.57 5.19
CA VAL A 293 6.54 -14.49 4.12
C VAL A 293 6.30 -13.81 2.78
N THR A 294 7.25 -13.94 1.87
CA THR A 294 7.16 -13.37 0.53
C THR A 294 7.17 -14.49 -0.50
N PHE A 295 6.27 -14.41 -1.46
CA PHE A 295 6.13 -15.33 -2.57
C PHE A 295 6.38 -14.57 -3.89
N PRO A 296 7.50 -14.83 -4.59
CA PRO A 296 7.88 -14.10 -5.78
C PRO A 296 6.97 -14.40 -6.97
N ALA A 297 6.90 -13.52 -7.96
CA ALA A 297 6.29 -13.86 -9.24
C ALA A 297 6.96 -15.12 -9.84
N GLY A 298 6.18 -16.01 -10.43
CA GLY A 298 6.64 -17.30 -10.95
C GLY A 298 6.78 -18.41 -9.91
N PHE A 299 6.44 -18.18 -8.64
CA PHE A 299 6.42 -19.24 -7.63
C PHE A 299 5.46 -20.37 -8.02
N GLU A 300 5.92 -21.62 -7.91
CA GLU A 300 5.25 -22.82 -8.42
C GLU A 300 3.81 -22.99 -7.90
N TYR A 301 3.58 -22.59 -6.65
CA TYR A 301 2.32 -22.83 -5.96
C TYR A 301 1.43 -21.59 -5.94
N ALA A 302 0.34 -21.64 -6.69
CA ALA A 302 -0.66 -20.57 -6.74
C ALA A 302 -1.58 -20.53 -5.51
N ARG A 303 -1.77 -21.65 -4.80
CA ARG A 303 -2.57 -21.71 -3.57
C ARG A 303 -1.69 -22.01 -2.39
N LEU A 304 -1.74 -21.13 -1.41
CA LEU A 304 -0.90 -21.19 -0.22
C LEU A 304 -1.72 -20.93 1.02
N SER A 305 -1.27 -21.54 2.10
CA SER A 305 -1.79 -21.30 3.44
C SER A 305 -0.66 -21.32 4.44
N VAL A 306 -0.83 -20.53 5.51
CA VAL A 306 0.10 -20.54 6.65
C VAL A 306 -0.68 -20.91 7.90
N GLU A 307 -0.16 -21.90 8.61
CA GLU A 307 -0.66 -22.35 9.91
C GLU A 307 0.43 -22.15 10.97
N ASP A 308 0.05 -22.10 12.25
CA ASP A 308 1.01 -22.18 13.35
C ASP A 308 1.24 -23.62 13.82
N ALA A 309 2.02 -23.78 14.90
CA ALA A 309 2.39 -25.08 15.45
C ALA A 309 1.19 -25.90 15.96
N ASP A 310 0.11 -25.22 16.37
CA ASP A 310 -1.11 -25.84 16.91
C ASP A 310 -2.12 -26.17 15.80
N GLY A 311 -1.76 -25.90 14.55
CA GLY A 311 -2.62 -26.11 13.39
C GLY A 311 -3.65 -25.00 13.18
N GLN A 312 -3.53 -23.86 13.89
CA GLN A 312 -4.42 -22.72 13.65
C GLN A 312 -4.08 -22.12 12.29
N ARG A 313 -5.09 -22.04 11.42
CA ARG A 313 -4.98 -21.41 10.10
C ARG A 313 -4.91 -19.90 10.27
N LEU A 314 -3.79 -19.29 9.87
CA LEU A 314 -3.57 -17.85 9.98
C LEU A 314 -3.98 -17.10 8.71
N VAL A 315 -3.66 -17.68 7.55
CA VAL A 315 -3.90 -17.05 6.24
C VAL A 315 -4.13 -18.11 5.17
N ASP A 316 -5.00 -17.79 4.22
CA ASP A 316 -5.12 -18.47 2.94
C ASP A 316 -5.05 -17.45 1.80
N VAL A 317 -4.34 -17.80 0.73
CA VAL A 317 -4.29 -16.98 -0.47
C VAL A 317 -4.30 -17.84 -1.74
N ARG A 318 -4.98 -17.31 -2.76
CA ARG A 318 -4.87 -17.76 -4.15
C ARG A 318 -4.32 -16.61 -4.97
N ARG A 319 -3.12 -16.80 -5.48
CA ARG A 319 -2.33 -15.81 -6.22
C ARG A 319 -2.28 -16.18 -7.69
N SER A 320 -2.23 -15.17 -8.55
CA SER A 320 -1.90 -15.39 -9.96
C SER A 320 -0.41 -15.77 -10.09
N PRO A 321 0.00 -16.64 -11.03
CA PRO A 321 1.40 -17.02 -11.19
C PRO A 321 2.34 -15.82 -11.39
N GLN A 322 1.87 -14.75 -12.04
CA GLN A 322 2.65 -13.55 -12.32
C GLN A 322 2.66 -12.54 -11.16
N GLN A 323 1.86 -12.79 -10.12
CA GLN A 323 1.68 -11.87 -9.01
C GLN A 323 2.73 -12.11 -7.93
N TRP A 324 3.30 -11.02 -7.44
CA TRP A 324 4.09 -11.04 -6.21
C TRP A 324 3.15 -10.92 -5.00
N THR A 325 3.43 -11.61 -3.90
CA THR A 325 2.58 -11.54 -2.69
C THR A 325 3.45 -11.53 -1.45
N GLN A 326 3.22 -10.58 -0.55
CA GLN A 326 3.78 -10.59 0.79
C GLN A 326 2.67 -10.74 1.81
N ILE A 327 2.87 -11.69 2.72
CA ILE A 327 1.95 -11.94 3.81
C ILE A 327 2.65 -11.59 5.11
N LEU A 328 2.08 -10.64 5.82
CA LEU A 328 2.43 -10.25 7.18
C LEU A 328 1.84 -11.30 8.11
N LEU A 329 2.63 -11.86 9.02
CA LEU A 329 2.17 -12.94 9.89
C LEU A 329 2.23 -12.51 11.35
N PRO A 330 1.19 -12.76 12.16
CA PRO A 330 1.29 -12.64 13.61
C PRO A 330 2.47 -13.46 14.15
N PRO A 331 3.17 -12.99 15.19
CA PRO A 331 4.34 -13.69 15.74
C PRO A 331 3.97 -15.07 16.27
N ARG A 332 4.75 -16.07 15.84
CA ARG A 332 4.72 -17.48 16.26
C ARG A 332 6.14 -18.01 16.26
N ASP A 333 6.39 -19.06 17.05
CA ASP A 333 7.69 -19.73 17.07
C ASP A 333 7.95 -20.52 15.77
N VAL A 334 6.89 -21.10 15.22
CA VAL A 334 6.92 -21.96 14.05
C VAL A 334 5.69 -21.70 13.18
N TYR A 335 5.92 -21.70 11.88
CA TYR A 335 4.92 -21.61 10.83
C TYR A 335 4.97 -22.86 9.96
N TRP A 336 3.82 -23.33 9.53
CA TRP A 336 3.67 -24.32 8.48
C TRP A 336 3.14 -23.64 7.23
N VAL A 337 4.00 -23.50 6.21
CA VAL A 337 3.59 -23.01 4.89
C VAL A 337 3.18 -24.23 4.06
N ARG A 338 1.93 -24.25 3.60
CA ARG A 338 1.33 -25.39 2.90
C ARG A 338 0.80 -25.00 1.53
N ALA A 339 1.10 -25.85 0.56
CA ALA A 339 0.50 -25.92 -0.76
C ALA A 339 -0.28 -27.25 -0.90
N PRO A 340 -1.06 -27.48 -1.98
CA PRO A 340 -1.87 -28.70 -2.11
C PRO A 340 -1.09 -30.01 -1.98
N ASN A 341 0.15 -30.04 -2.49
CA ASN A 341 1.02 -31.22 -2.56
C ASN A 341 2.39 -31.02 -1.88
N ALA A 342 2.65 -29.85 -1.29
CA ALA A 342 3.93 -29.54 -0.68
C ALA A 342 3.76 -28.75 0.64
N GLU A 343 4.73 -28.85 1.54
CA GLU A 343 4.74 -28.14 2.81
C GLU A 343 6.16 -27.80 3.28
N ALA A 344 6.27 -26.78 4.12
CA ALA A 344 7.50 -26.36 4.77
C ALA A 344 7.21 -25.97 6.21
N ARG A 345 7.98 -26.54 7.14
CA ARG A 345 8.04 -26.07 8.52
C ARG A 345 9.13 -25.00 8.62
N VAL A 346 8.74 -23.79 9.00
CA VAL A 346 9.60 -22.60 9.00
C VAL A 346 9.62 -22.00 10.40
N THR A 347 10.79 -21.84 11.01
CA THR A 347 10.90 -21.10 12.28
C THR A 347 10.85 -19.60 12.02
N LEU A 348 10.57 -18.80 13.06
CA LEU A 348 10.60 -17.34 12.95
C LEU A 348 11.93 -16.80 12.34
N ALA A 349 13.06 -17.40 12.72
CA ALA A 349 14.37 -17.02 12.18
C ALA A 349 14.51 -17.35 10.68
N GLN A 350 13.97 -18.49 10.25
CA GLN A 350 14.00 -18.91 8.84
C GLN A 350 13.07 -18.08 7.97
N LEU A 351 11.94 -17.62 8.51
CA LEU A 351 10.97 -16.80 7.78
C LEU A 351 11.60 -15.50 7.23
N SER A 352 12.60 -14.97 7.93
CA SER A 352 13.34 -13.76 7.55
C SER A 352 14.38 -13.99 6.45
N SER A 353 14.66 -15.24 6.08
CA SER A 353 15.72 -15.64 5.13
C SER A 353 15.28 -15.75 3.67
N GLY A 354 14.01 -15.49 3.37
CA GLY A 354 13.46 -15.49 2.02
C GLY A 354 12.27 -16.43 1.86
N THR A 355 11.98 -16.81 0.62
CA THR A 355 10.84 -17.68 0.29
C THR A 355 11.08 -19.11 0.79
N PRO A 356 10.17 -19.71 1.56
CA PRO A 356 10.34 -21.08 2.05
C PRO A 356 10.42 -22.11 0.94
N GLU A 357 11.37 -23.05 1.04
CA GLU A 357 11.46 -24.22 0.17
C GLU A 357 10.45 -25.28 0.62
N LEU A 358 9.42 -25.51 -0.21
CA LEU A 358 8.36 -26.47 0.06
C LEU A 358 8.80 -27.88 -0.38
N ARG A 359 8.56 -28.88 0.47
CA ARG A 359 8.85 -30.30 0.20
C ARG A 359 7.56 -31.09 -0.02
N PRO A 360 7.57 -32.19 -0.79
CA PRO A 360 6.39 -33.03 -0.97
C PRO A 360 5.81 -33.50 0.36
N ARG A 361 4.48 -33.49 0.50
CA ARG A 361 3.81 -33.92 1.74
C ARG A 361 3.91 -35.43 1.93
N GLU A 362 4.32 -35.86 3.12
CA GLU A 362 4.38 -37.29 3.49
C GLU A 362 2.99 -37.90 3.74
N LEU A 363 1.99 -37.07 4.10
CA LEU A 363 0.60 -37.49 4.31
C LEU A 363 -0.39 -36.58 3.57
N GLN A 364 -1.23 -37.17 2.73
CA GLN A 364 -2.43 -36.53 2.18
C GLN A 364 -3.62 -36.81 3.11
N GLU A 365 -4.18 -35.77 3.73
CA GLU A 365 -5.47 -35.88 4.42
C GLU A 365 -6.60 -36.15 3.39
N ARG A 366 -7.51 -37.09 3.72
CA ARG A 366 -8.67 -37.45 2.88
C ARG A 366 -9.98 -37.16 3.63
N GLY A 367 -10.83 -36.29 3.07
CA GLY A 367 -12.19 -36.02 3.56
C GLY A 367 -13.13 -35.51 2.45
N PRO A 368 -14.27 -36.19 2.12
CA PRO A 368 -15.06 -35.91 0.92
C PRO A 368 -15.99 -34.67 0.98
N ALA A 369 -16.51 -34.27 2.13
CA ALA A 369 -17.28 -33.01 2.28
C ALA A 369 -16.36 -31.78 2.36
N GLU A 370 -15.14 -32.00 2.85
CA GLU A 370 -14.07 -31.04 3.13
C GLU A 370 -13.33 -30.61 1.84
N GLU A 371 -13.20 -31.54 0.89
CA GLU A 371 -12.60 -31.29 -0.42
C GLU A 371 -13.49 -30.38 -1.31
N ALA A 372 -14.79 -30.23 -1.03
CA ALA A 372 -15.71 -29.39 -1.79
C ALA A 372 -15.61 -27.90 -1.40
N LEU A 373 -15.56 -27.60 -0.09
CA LEU A 373 -15.34 -26.25 0.41
C LEU A 373 -13.89 -25.80 0.18
N ARG A 374 -12.91 -26.71 0.33
CA ARG A 374 -11.53 -26.47 -0.10
C ARG A 374 -11.46 -26.21 -1.60
N ARG A 375 -12.18 -26.94 -2.45
CA ARG A 375 -12.20 -26.65 -3.90
C ARG A 375 -12.84 -25.30 -4.24
N GLY A 376 -13.78 -24.80 -3.43
CA GLY A 376 -14.48 -23.55 -3.68
C GLY A 376 -13.83 -22.30 -3.08
N LEU A 377 -13.37 -22.38 -1.83
CA LEU A 377 -12.66 -21.28 -1.16
C LEU A 377 -11.28 -21.11 -1.77
N PHE A 378 -10.94 -19.86 -2.10
CA PHE A 378 -9.69 -19.50 -2.76
C PHE A 378 -9.48 -20.28 -4.07
N ALA A 379 -10.57 -20.53 -4.80
CA ALA A 379 -10.53 -21.17 -6.11
C ALA A 379 -10.04 -20.20 -7.20
N VAL A 380 -10.53 -18.96 -7.15
CA VAL A 380 -10.23 -17.88 -8.09
C VAL A 380 -9.13 -17.00 -7.49
N PRO A 381 -8.04 -16.71 -8.22
CA PRO A 381 -7.05 -15.74 -7.77
C PRO A 381 -7.61 -14.31 -7.84
N LEU A 382 -7.17 -13.45 -6.94
CA LEU A 382 -7.33 -12.00 -7.13
C LEU A 382 -6.23 -11.53 -8.09
N ASP A 383 -6.58 -11.38 -9.37
CA ASP A 383 -5.72 -10.76 -10.38
C ASP A 383 -6.26 -9.42 -10.85
N ARG A 384 -5.47 -8.71 -11.66
CA ARG A 384 -5.82 -7.37 -12.12
C ARG A 384 -7.12 -7.33 -12.91
N SER A 385 -7.36 -8.33 -13.75
CA SER A 385 -8.60 -8.46 -14.53
C SER A 385 -9.81 -8.62 -13.61
N PHE A 386 -9.76 -9.55 -12.66
CA PHE A 386 -10.84 -9.76 -11.70
C PHE A 386 -11.11 -8.49 -10.89
N TYR A 387 -10.05 -7.83 -10.42
CA TYR A 387 -10.14 -6.59 -9.67
C TYR A 387 -10.82 -5.47 -10.45
N ASP A 388 -10.35 -5.18 -11.67
CA ASP A 388 -10.90 -4.10 -12.49
C ASP A 388 -12.38 -4.36 -12.83
N GLU A 389 -12.74 -5.61 -13.16
CA GLU A 389 -14.13 -6.01 -13.43
C GLU A 389 -15.02 -5.87 -12.18
N TYR A 390 -14.56 -6.36 -11.03
CA TYR A 390 -15.31 -6.30 -9.78
C TYR A 390 -15.55 -4.85 -9.35
N VAL A 391 -14.48 -4.04 -9.29
CA VAL A 391 -14.54 -2.64 -8.84
C VAL A 391 -15.45 -1.81 -9.73
N ALA A 392 -15.38 -2.01 -11.05
CA ALA A 392 -16.29 -1.37 -11.99
C ALA A 392 -17.76 -1.81 -11.77
N ALA A 393 -18.00 -3.09 -11.50
CA ALA A 393 -19.34 -3.62 -11.27
C ALA A 393 -19.99 -3.12 -9.97
N VAL A 394 -19.23 -3.00 -8.89
CA VAL A 394 -19.74 -2.56 -7.57
C VAL A 394 -19.64 -1.05 -7.34
N GLY A 395 -18.98 -0.31 -8.25
CA GLY A 395 -18.85 1.15 -8.17
C GLY A 395 -17.90 1.65 -7.08
N LEU A 396 -16.87 0.87 -6.72
CA LEU A 396 -15.82 1.30 -5.81
C LEU A 396 -14.75 2.12 -6.56
N VAL A 397 -13.96 2.92 -5.83
CA VAL A 397 -12.84 3.65 -6.43
C VAL A 397 -11.63 2.70 -6.55
N PRO A 398 -11.03 2.56 -7.74
CA PRO A 398 -9.88 1.68 -7.93
C PRO A 398 -8.63 2.24 -7.24
N VAL A 399 -7.77 1.33 -6.79
CA VAL A 399 -6.44 1.67 -6.24
C VAL A 399 -5.51 2.17 -7.33
N ASP A 400 -4.48 2.90 -6.92
CA ASP A 400 -3.45 3.37 -7.84
C ASP A 400 -2.39 2.29 -8.05
N PHE A 401 -2.20 1.91 -9.32
CA PHE A 401 -1.18 0.96 -9.76
C PHE A 401 0.07 1.65 -10.32
N SER A 402 0.16 2.97 -10.24
CA SER A 402 1.30 3.73 -10.76
C SER A 402 2.58 3.53 -9.97
N ASN A 403 2.51 2.99 -8.75
CA ASN A 403 3.65 2.85 -7.85
C ASN A 403 3.67 1.50 -7.07
N PRO A 404 3.92 0.35 -7.74
CA PRO A 404 4.00 -0.94 -7.07
C PRO A 404 5.27 -1.05 -6.20
N PHE A 405 5.15 -1.61 -4.99
CA PHE A 405 6.26 -1.93 -4.07
C PHE A 405 7.20 -2.92 -4.74
N GLN A 406 8.48 -2.55 -4.80
CA GLN A 406 9.56 -3.48 -5.10
C GLN A 406 10.14 -4.00 -3.78
N PRO A 407 9.96 -5.29 -3.44
CA PRO A 407 10.53 -5.85 -2.22
C PRO A 407 12.06 -5.89 -2.31
N SER A 408 12.72 -5.39 -1.27
CA SER A 408 14.15 -5.61 -1.06
C SER A 408 14.39 -7.10 -0.77
N VAL A 409 15.01 -7.82 -1.71
CA VAL A 409 15.41 -9.22 -1.47
C VAL A 409 16.60 -9.23 -0.51
N ILE A 410 16.34 -9.52 0.76
CA ILE A 410 17.36 -9.83 1.75
C ILE A 410 17.71 -11.31 1.63
N GLY A 411 18.93 -11.59 1.13
CA GLY A 411 19.67 -12.81 1.42
C GLY A 411 19.45 -14.03 0.51
N GLY A 412 20.55 -14.50 -0.11
CA GLY A 412 20.70 -15.92 -0.48
C GLY A 412 20.93 -16.23 -1.96
N ALA A 413 22.19 -16.48 -2.31
CA ALA A 413 22.71 -17.25 -3.46
C ALA A 413 22.19 -16.89 -4.88
N ARG A 414 23.07 -16.24 -5.66
CA ARG A 414 22.97 -16.18 -7.13
C ARG A 414 23.10 -17.59 -7.72
N SER A 415 22.01 -18.16 -8.22
CA SER A 415 22.08 -19.21 -9.24
C SER A 415 22.28 -18.56 -10.62
N PRO A 416 23.32 -18.91 -11.38
CA PRO A 416 23.51 -18.44 -12.74
C PRO A 416 22.59 -19.23 -13.67
N LEU A 417 22.03 -18.55 -14.67
CA LEU A 417 21.26 -19.08 -15.79
C LEU A 417 19.76 -19.35 -15.53
N ALA A 418 18.98 -18.28 -15.56
CA ALA A 418 17.64 -18.29 -16.16
C ALA A 418 17.44 -16.96 -16.91
N VAL A 419 17.27 -17.06 -18.24
CA VAL A 419 17.00 -15.93 -19.13
C VAL A 419 15.48 -15.78 -19.22
N ALA A 420 14.94 -14.67 -18.68
CA ALA A 420 13.70 -14.03 -19.10
C ALA A 420 13.67 -12.55 -18.61
N SER A 421 13.05 -11.69 -19.41
CA SER A 421 13.24 -10.25 -19.66
C SER A 421 13.09 -9.21 -18.50
N PRO A 422 13.56 -7.95 -18.70
CA PRO A 422 13.80 -6.94 -17.65
C PRO A 422 12.80 -5.76 -17.60
N SER A 423 12.48 -5.29 -16.39
CA SER A 423 12.06 -3.91 -16.00
C SER A 423 11.95 -3.88 -14.46
N ASP A 424 12.58 -3.04 -13.63
CA ASP A 424 13.15 -1.69 -13.80
C ASP A 424 14.29 -1.45 -12.79
N TRP A 425 15.52 -1.81 -13.16
CA TRP A 425 16.76 -1.24 -12.62
C TRP A 425 17.59 -0.79 -13.82
N THR A 426 17.09 0.22 -14.55
CA THR A 426 17.78 0.71 -15.74
C THR A 426 18.55 1.99 -15.40
N SER A 427 19.85 1.88 -15.52
CA SER A 427 20.69 2.92 -16.10
C SER A 427 19.91 3.76 -17.12
N ARG A 428 19.70 5.05 -16.85
CA ARG A 428 18.94 5.95 -17.72
C ARG A 428 19.91 6.59 -18.72
N LEU A 429 19.67 6.34 -20.01
CA LEU A 429 20.36 7.06 -21.08
C LEU A 429 19.54 8.28 -21.45
N GLU A 430 20.16 9.46 -21.45
CA GLU A 430 19.51 10.72 -21.80
C GLU A 430 20.21 11.37 -22.99
N LEU A 431 19.43 11.79 -23.99
CA LEU A 431 19.88 12.59 -25.11
C LEU A 431 19.38 14.02 -24.91
N GLY A 432 20.30 14.99 -24.84
CA GLY A 432 19.96 16.38 -24.59
C GLY A 432 20.41 17.35 -25.67
N LEU A 433 19.79 18.52 -25.65
CA LEU A 433 20.16 19.70 -26.43
C LEU A 433 20.31 20.87 -25.47
N GLY A 434 21.52 21.43 -25.41
CA GLY A 434 21.86 22.55 -24.55
C GLY A 434 22.11 23.82 -25.34
N ALA A 435 21.77 24.97 -24.74
CA ALA A 435 22.16 26.28 -25.22
C ALA A 435 22.60 27.15 -24.04
N GLY A 436 23.68 27.91 -24.20
CA GLY A 436 24.25 28.70 -23.12
C GLY A 436 25.23 29.75 -23.59
N ARG A 437 25.92 30.38 -22.65
CA ARG A 437 26.99 31.34 -22.93
C ARG A 437 28.07 30.69 -23.80
N SER A 438 28.66 31.49 -24.70
CA SER A 438 29.83 31.04 -25.46
C SER A 438 31.09 31.04 -24.58
N PRO A 439 31.96 30.03 -24.72
CA PRO A 439 33.27 30.04 -24.08
C PRO A 439 34.09 31.28 -24.41
N LEU A 440 34.82 31.77 -23.42
CA LEU A 440 35.68 32.96 -23.47
C LEU A 440 34.91 34.26 -23.82
N GLY A 441 33.57 34.23 -23.77
CA GLY A 441 32.72 35.37 -24.10
C GLY A 441 32.76 35.81 -25.57
N LEU A 442 33.22 34.94 -26.48
CA LEU A 442 33.48 35.30 -27.87
C LEU A 442 32.21 35.47 -28.73
N ALA A 443 31.07 34.93 -28.29
CA ALA A 443 29.76 35.22 -28.87
C ALA A 443 28.66 35.23 -27.80
N LYS A 444 27.42 35.57 -28.22
CA LYS A 444 26.26 35.62 -27.32
C LYS A 444 25.82 34.24 -26.85
N PHE A 445 25.86 33.22 -27.71
CA PHE A 445 25.42 31.88 -27.36
C PHE A 445 26.22 30.77 -28.07
N SER A 446 26.28 29.62 -27.42
CA SER A 446 26.74 28.33 -27.94
C SER A 446 25.60 27.32 -27.78
N ALA A 447 25.49 26.36 -28.70
CA ALA A 447 24.51 25.29 -28.60
C ALA A 447 25.06 23.96 -29.09
N GLY A 448 24.48 22.86 -28.63
CA GLY A 448 24.80 21.54 -29.15
C GLY A 448 24.28 20.38 -28.29
N PRO A 449 24.54 19.14 -28.72
CA PRO A 449 24.00 17.95 -28.10
C PRO A 449 24.77 17.53 -26.84
N SER A 450 24.07 16.76 -26.01
CA SER A 450 24.62 16.04 -24.86
C SER A 450 24.13 14.59 -24.85
N LEU A 451 24.94 13.71 -24.27
CA LEU A 451 24.59 12.33 -23.95
C LEU A 451 24.95 12.10 -22.49
N SER A 452 23.98 11.64 -21.70
CA SER A 452 24.20 11.36 -20.29
C SER A 452 23.76 9.94 -19.94
N TRP A 453 24.53 9.30 -19.09
CA TRP A 453 24.18 8.04 -18.46
C TRP A 453 24.09 8.28 -16.96
N ARG A 454 22.93 8.03 -16.35
CA ARG A 454 22.71 8.20 -14.90
C ARG A 454 22.19 6.90 -14.30
N THR A 455 22.76 6.50 -13.18
CA THR A 455 22.35 5.32 -12.44
C THR A 455 22.06 5.70 -10.98
N PRO A 456 20.91 5.30 -10.43
CA PRO A 456 20.64 5.47 -9.01
C PRO A 456 21.73 4.78 -8.17
N SER A 457 22.07 5.37 -7.03
CA SER A 457 22.92 4.76 -6.02
C SER A 457 22.08 3.97 -5.02
N SER A 458 22.73 3.18 -4.16
CA SER A 458 22.08 2.46 -3.07
C SER A 458 21.60 3.35 -1.92
N MET A 459 21.99 4.64 -1.91
CA MET A 459 21.45 5.64 -0.99
C MET A 459 20.25 6.30 -1.66
N ASP A 460 19.08 6.22 -1.01
CA ASP A 460 17.87 6.91 -1.45
C ASP A 460 18.21 8.37 -1.79
N LEU A 461 17.69 8.85 -2.92
CA LEU A 461 17.89 10.18 -3.51
C LEU A 461 19.16 10.39 -4.34
N LEU A 462 20.25 9.65 -4.10
CA LEU A 462 21.52 9.92 -4.77
C LEU A 462 21.64 9.09 -6.06
N TYR A 463 22.13 9.71 -7.14
CA TYR A 463 22.57 9.02 -8.36
C TYR A 463 23.98 9.45 -8.74
N TYR A 464 24.67 8.61 -9.50
CA TYR A 464 25.92 8.95 -10.15
C TYR A 464 25.81 8.69 -11.66
N GLY A 465 26.71 9.30 -12.43
CA GLY A 465 26.61 9.19 -13.88
C GLY A 465 27.81 9.74 -14.62
N VAL A 466 27.70 9.75 -15.94
CA VAL A 466 28.66 10.35 -16.86
C VAL A 466 27.89 11.18 -17.87
N ARG A 467 28.40 12.37 -18.20
CA ARG A 467 27.85 13.25 -19.23
C ARG A 467 28.92 13.63 -20.23
N GLY A 468 28.64 13.41 -21.50
CA GLY A 468 29.37 13.95 -22.64
C GLY A 468 28.58 15.09 -23.28
N ALA A 469 29.21 16.23 -23.56
CA ALA A 469 28.56 17.34 -24.26
C ALA A 469 29.46 17.93 -25.34
N TYR A 470 28.86 18.33 -26.45
CA TYR A 470 29.54 19.02 -27.55
C TYR A 470 28.79 20.30 -27.91
N GLY A 471 29.45 21.44 -27.78
CA GLY A 471 28.91 22.75 -28.11
C GLY A 471 29.65 23.40 -29.26
N VAL A 472 28.91 24.07 -30.14
CA VAL A 472 29.47 24.86 -31.25
C VAL A 472 29.05 26.31 -31.09
N THR A 473 30.04 27.21 -31.06
CA THR A 473 29.83 28.65 -31.16
C THR A 473 30.24 29.14 -32.55
N PRO A 474 29.32 29.74 -33.33
CA PRO A 474 29.69 30.49 -34.52
C PRO A 474 30.27 31.85 -34.12
N LEU A 475 31.54 32.13 -34.48
CA LEU A 475 32.20 33.40 -34.13
C LEU A 475 32.06 34.47 -35.22
N ALA A 476 31.98 34.05 -36.48
CA ALA A 476 31.71 34.92 -37.61
C ALA A 476 31.04 34.10 -38.72
N ALA A 477 29.81 34.47 -39.11
CA ALA A 477 29.09 33.81 -40.20
C ALA A 477 29.80 34.01 -41.57
N GLN A 478 30.57 35.10 -41.73
CA GLN A 478 31.27 35.43 -42.98
C GLN A 478 32.69 34.81 -43.09
N ASP A 479 33.42 34.64 -41.99
CA ASP A 479 34.83 34.17 -42.02
C ASP A 479 34.99 32.65 -41.76
N GLY A 480 33.89 31.93 -41.57
CA GLY A 480 33.90 30.47 -41.38
C GLY A 480 34.51 30.00 -40.06
N ILE A 481 34.73 30.89 -39.09
CA ILE A 481 35.35 30.58 -37.80
C ILE A 481 34.33 29.95 -36.85
N ARG A 482 34.66 28.78 -36.31
CA ARG A 482 33.85 28.06 -35.32
C ARG A 482 34.70 27.71 -34.11
N LEU A 483 34.10 27.88 -32.94
CA LEU A 483 34.63 27.37 -31.69
C LEU A 483 33.85 26.11 -31.29
N HIS A 484 34.58 25.10 -30.87
CA HIS A 484 34.10 23.80 -30.46
C HIS A 484 34.46 23.59 -29.01
N ARG A 485 33.52 23.09 -28.22
CA ARG A 485 33.75 22.69 -26.83
C ARG A 485 33.25 21.28 -26.66
N PHE A 486 34.13 20.37 -26.26
CA PHE A 486 33.75 19.01 -25.89
C PHE A 486 34.06 18.78 -24.42
N THR A 487 33.15 18.17 -23.66
CA THR A 487 33.37 17.83 -22.25
C THR A 487 32.91 16.43 -21.93
N VAL A 488 33.63 15.78 -21.01
CA VAL A 488 33.24 14.52 -20.38
C VAL A 488 33.35 14.70 -18.87
N GLU A 489 32.24 14.53 -18.17
CA GLU A 489 32.10 14.83 -16.75
C GLU A 489 31.53 13.62 -16.00
N GLY A 490 32.09 13.31 -14.84
CA GLY A 490 31.45 12.46 -13.86
C GLY A 490 30.39 13.26 -13.11
N LEU A 491 29.23 12.67 -12.89
CA LEU A 491 28.08 13.30 -12.24
C LEU A 491 27.80 12.66 -10.88
N VAL A 492 27.43 13.50 -9.92
CA VAL A 492 26.74 13.10 -8.69
C VAL A 492 25.55 14.04 -8.50
N GLY A 493 24.37 13.48 -8.27
CA GLY A 493 23.17 14.29 -8.11
C GLY A 493 22.15 13.69 -7.16
N LEU A 494 21.16 14.51 -6.85
CA LEU A 494 20.02 14.20 -6.00
C LEU A 494 18.74 14.30 -6.84
N GLU A 495 17.94 13.24 -6.87
CA GLU A 495 16.63 13.17 -7.55
C GLU A 495 15.65 12.38 -6.66
N ARG A 496 14.52 13.00 -6.26
CA ARG A 496 13.51 12.35 -5.42
C ARG A 496 12.58 11.48 -6.28
N PRO A 497 12.44 10.17 -6.01
CA PRO A 497 11.66 9.28 -6.88
C PRO A 497 10.13 9.52 -6.89
N ALA A 498 9.55 10.13 -5.84
CA ALA A 498 8.09 10.00 -5.63
C ALA A 498 7.27 11.31 -5.54
N ASN A 499 7.77 12.44 -5.02
CA ASN A 499 6.88 13.57 -4.67
C ASN A 499 7.28 14.97 -5.18
N THR A 500 8.45 15.12 -5.79
CA THR A 500 8.88 16.42 -6.34
C THR A 500 9.63 16.20 -7.63
N PRO A 501 9.25 16.84 -8.75
CA PRO A 501 9.93 16.68 -10.03
C PRO A 501 11.34 17.31 -10.03
N LEU A 502 11.90 17.67 -8.89
CA LEU A 502 13.13 18.46 -8.78
C LEU A 502 14.37 17.57 -8.69
N PHE A 503 15.44 18.03 -9.32
CA PHE A 503 16.77 17.47 -9.14
C PHE A 503 17.82 18.57 -8.95
N ALA A 504 18.96 18.18 -8.38
CA ALA A 504 20.19 18.97 -8.39
C ALA A 504 21.38 18.06 -8.65
N GLU A 505 22.37 18.51 -9.42
CA GLU A 505 23.57 17.73 -9.71
C GLU A 505 24.82 18.58 -9.81
N VAL A 506 25.95 17.94 -9.55
CA VAL A 506 27.29 18.48 -9.72
C VAL A 506 28.04 17.58 -10.69
N GLY A 507 28.67 18.19 -11.69
CA GLY A 507 29.54 17.52 -12.64
C GLY A 507 30.97 18.04 -12.54
N LEU A 508 31.95 17.15 -12.65
CA LEU A 508 33.36 17.48 -12.72
C LEU A 508 34.05 16.60 -13.76
N GLY A 509 34.98 17.18 -14.53
CA GLY A 509 35.75 16.39 -15.48
C GLY A 509 36.68 17.21 -16.35
N TRP A 510 36.84 16.74 -17.59
CA TRP A 510 37.77 17.31 -18.56
C TRP A 510 37.04 17.67 -19.85
N GLY A 511 37.64 18.60 -20.58
CA GLY A 511 37.17 18.99 -21.89
C GLY A 511 38.29 19.42 -22.82
N LEU A 512 37.87 19.76 -24.03
CA LEU A 512 38.67 20.21 -25.14
C LEU A 512 38.01 21.47 -25.70
N LEU A 513 38.83 22.49 -25.98
CA LEU A 513 38.37 23.70 -26.63
C LEU A 513 39.12 23.86 -27.95
N GLY A 514 38.40 23.78 -29.07
CA GLY A 514 38.97 23.81 -30.41
C GLY A 514 38.47 25.00 -31.21
N LEU A 515 39.37 25.68 -31.93
CA LEU A 515 39.04 26.71 -32.89
C LEU A 515 39.35 26.18 -34.30
N THR A 516 38.36 26.26 -35.18
CA THR A 516 38.52 25.92 -36.61
C THR A 516 38.18 27.12 -37.46
N ALA A 517 39.05 27.42 -38.41
CA ALA A 517 38.86 28.43 -39.46
C ALA A 517 39.36 27.88 -40.82
N PRO A 518 39.05 28.51 -41.95
CA PRO A 518 39.61 28.10 -43.24
C PRO A 518 41.15 28.03 -43.19
N GLY A 519 41.72 26.84 -43.39
CA GLY A 519 43.18 26.61 -43.37
C GLY A 519 43.84 26.61 -41.98
N PHE A 520 43.09 26.75 -40.88
CA PHE A 520 43.65 26.87 -39.52
C PHE A 520 42.86 26.06 -38.49
N ARG A 521 43.57 25.29 -37.65
CA ARG A 521 43.01 24.58 -36.50
C ARG A 521 43.93 24.75 -35.29
N GLN A 522 43.37 25.15 -34.17
CA GLN A 522 44.06 25.23 -32.88
C GLN A 522 43.18 24.60 -31.81
N ALA A 523 43.76 23.87 -30.86
CA ALA A 523 43.01 23.30 -29.74
C ALA A 523 43.78 23.46 -28.44
N ASP A 524 43.06 23.70 -27.34
CA ASP A 524 43.52 23.45 -25.98
C ASP A 524 43.16 21.99 -25.65
N PRO A 525 44.16 21.08 -25.57
CA PRO A 525 43.93 19.64 -25.47
C PRO A 525 43.51 19.17 -24.08
N ALA A 526 43.48 20.04 -23.06
CA ALA A 526 43.02 19.67 -21.73
C ALA A 526 42.52 20.88 -20.93
N MET A 527 41.20 20.99 -20.81
CA MET A 527 40.49 21.96 -19.99
C MET A 527 39.86 21.24 -18.79
N LEU A 528 40.10 21.70 -17.56
CA LEU A 528 39.31 21.22 -16.41
C LEU A 528 37.96 21.93 -16.42
N THR A 529 36.89 21.18 -16.20
CA THR A 529 35.52 21.71 -16.22
C THR A 529 34.74 21.23 -15.01
N GLY A 530 33.81 22.06 -14.57
CA GLY A 530 32.82 21.67 -13.57
C GLY A 530 31.54 22.47 -13.71
N HIS A 531 30.42 21.85 -13.34
CA HIS A 531 29.12 22.51 -13.34
C HIS A 531 28.26 22.10 -12.15
N VAL A 532 27.28 22.95 -11.86
CA VAL A 532 26.14 22.68 -11.00
C VAL A 532 24.89 22.88 -11.85
N ALA A 533 23.96 21.94 -11.79
CA ALA A 533 22.68 22.05 -12.46
C ALA A 533 21.53 21.74 -11.50
N ALA A 534 20.40 22.41 -11.72
CA ALA A 534 19.14 22.11 -11.04
C ALA A 534 17.99 22.26 -12.03
N GLY A 535 16.90 21.53 -11.80
CA GLY A 535 15.81 21.56 -12.75
C GLY A 535 14.66 20.64 -12.40
N VAL A 536 13.80 20.42 -13.40
CA VAL A 536 12.59 19.61 -13.29
C VAL A 536 12.58 18.43 -14.24
N THR A 537 11.97 17.33 -13.82
CA THR A 537 11.68 16.13 -14.62
C THR A 537 10.18 16.03 -14.84
N GLY A 538 9.75 15.69 -16.04
CA GLY A 538 8.33 15.57 -16.36
C GLY A 538 8.09 14.65 -17.55
N ARG A 539 6.90 14.74 -18.14
CA ARG A 539 6.55 14.03 -19.38
C ARG A 539 6.05 15.02 -20.42
N PHE A 540 6.46 14.84 -21.66
CA PHE A 540 5.93 15.55 -22.81
C PHE A 540 5.54 14.55 -23.90
N ALA A 541 4.28 14.57 -24.33
CA ALA A 541 3.74 13.60 -25.29
C ALA A 541 4.03 12.13 -24.93
N GLY A 542 3.96 11.79 -23.63
CA GLY A 542 4.23 10.45 -23.12
C GLY A 542 5.71 10.12 -22.90
N MET A 543 6.66 10.91 -23.42
CA MET A 543 8.10 10.70 -23.26
C MET A 543 8.64 11.40 -21.99
N PRO A 544 9.46 10.72 -21.17
CA PRO A 544 10.07 11.33 -20.00
C PRO A 544 11.14 12.38 -20.42
N LEU A 545 11.07 13.55 -19.80
CA LEU A 545 11.85 14.73 -20.15
C LEU A 545 12.50 15.34 -18.91
N ARG A 546 13.68 15.93 -19.09
CA ARG A 546 14.44 16.67 -18.07
C ARG A 546 14.74 18.07 -18.60
N LEU A 547 14.39 19.08 -17.82
CA LEU A 547 14.74 20.48 -18.09
C LEU A 547 15.71 20.94 -17.01
N SER A 548 16.87 21.45 -17.39
CA SER A 548 17.90 21.91 -16.45
C SER A 548 18.35 23.33 -16.72
N ALA A 549 18.69 24.05 -15.65
CA ALA A 549 19.52 25.22 -15.69
C ALA A 549 20.90 24.86 -15.11
N GLN A 550 21.95 25.22 -15.83
CA GLN A 550 23.34 24.88 -15.49
C GLN A 550 24.18 26.15 -15.32
N VAL A 551 25.08 26.14 -14.34
CA VAL A 551 26.15 27.12 -14.15
C VAL A 551 27.45 26.36 -13.98
N GLY A 552 28.49 26.74 -14.70
CA GLY A 552 29.77 26.03 -14.68
C GLY A 552 30.97 26.94 -14.81
N VAL A 553 32.15 26.34 -14.75
CA VAL A 553 33.43 27.02 -14.91
C VAL A 553 34.41 26.12 -15.66
N ASP A 554 35.12 26.73 -16.58
CA ASP A 554 36.18 26.11 -17.36
C ASP A 554 37.53 26.74 -17.00
N ARG A 555 38.53 25.92 -16.72
CA ARG A 555 39.91 26.37 -16.56
C ARG A 555 40.63 26.25 -17.91
N VAL A 556 40.71 27.35 -18.63
CA VAL A 556 41.22 27.42 -20.02
C VAL A 556 42.55 28.15 -20.06
N THR A 557 43.47 27.77 -20.95
CA THR A 557 44.67 28.56 -21.23
C THR A 557 44.45 29.41 -22.49
N ALA A 558 44.28 30.72 -22.29
CA ALA A 558 44.13 31.68 -23.38
C ALA A 558 45.32 32.65 -23.38
N ASN A 559 45.95 32.84 -24.55
CA ASN A 559 47.11 33.76 -24.72
C ASN A 559 48.25 33.50 -23.72
N GLY A 560 48.53 32.22 -23.43
CA GLY A 560 49.59 31.82 -22.48
C GLY A 560 49.26 32.04 -21.01
N LYS A 561 48.02 32.45 -20.68
CA LYS A 561 47.55 32.62 -19.30
C LYS A 561 46.37 31.70 -19.02
N THR A 562 46.41 31.02 -17.88
CA THR A 562 45.28 30.24 -17.39
C THR A 562 44.23 31.16 -16.78
N VAL A 563 43.00 31.07 -17.25
CA VAL A 563 41.85 31.85 -16.78
C VAL A 563 40.69 30.93 -16.42
N MET A 564 39.84 31.38 -15.49
CA MET A 564 38.56 30.74 -15.19
C MET A 564 37.47 31.40 -16.02
N ASP A 565 36.80 30.63 -16.86
CA ASP A 565 35.74 31.10 -17.74
C ASP A 565 34.38 30.58 -17.27
N GLY A 566 33.51 31.50 -16.84
CA GLY A 566 32.21 31.17 -16.28
C GLY A 566 31.16 30.88 -17.36
N GLN A 567 30.43 29.79 -17.19
CA GLN A 567 29.42 29.28 -18.11
C GLN A 567 28.03 29.27 -17.47
N TYR A 568 26.99 29.49 -18.25
CA TYR A 568 25.61 29.26 -17.86
C TYR A 568 24.75 28.91 -19.06
N GLY A 569 23.70 28.12 -18.86
CA GLY A 569 22.80 27.72 -19.94
C GLY A 569 21.59 26.93 -19.47
N LEU A 570 20.79 26.51 -20.45
CA LEU A 570 19.64 25.63 -20.27
C LEU A 570 19.84 24.37 -21.11
N GLU A 571 19.35 23.24 -20.63
CA GLU A 571 19.34 21.98 -21.37
C GLU A 571 17.97 21.31 -21.27
N ILE A 572 17.54 20.71 -22.39
CA ILE A 572 16.39 19.83 -22.46
C ILE A 572 16.86 18.43 -22.87
N SER A 573 16.49 17.41 -22.11
CA SER A 573 16.95 16.02 -22.32
C SER A 573 15.78 15.05 -22.34
N LEU A 574 15.77 14.14 -23.31
CA LEU A 574 14.83 13.04 -23.44
C LEU A 574 15.42 11.79 -22.78
N ARG A 575 14.63 11.14 -21.93
CA ARG A 575 15.03 9.93 -21.19
C ARG A 575 14.56 8.67 -21.95
N ARG A 576 15.42 7.67 -22.04
CA ARG A 576 15.11 6.35 -22.61
C ARG A 576 15.25 5.25 -21.58
#